data_AF-A0A6I3LWK2-F1
#
_entry.id   AF-A0A6I3LWK2-F1
#
_cell.length_a   1.000
_cell.length_b   1.000
_cell.length_c   1.000
_cell.angle_alpha   90.00
_cell.angle_beta   90.00
_cell.angle_gamma   90.00
#
_symmetry.space_group_name_H-M   'P 1'
#
loop_
_entity.id
_entity.type
_entity.pdbx_description
1 polymer ?
#
loop_
_entity_poly.entity_id
_entity_poly.type
_entity_poly.pdbx_seq_one_letter_code
_entity_poly.pdbx_strand_id
1 'polypeptide(L)'
;MVQKIILTIFLLFSISVESQSILDTSEEVDNSIGAQLYTKCFENLNQGDELFEKHPALKSIKFCSLFSCSYLLSLEEEEIQLVGEKRLIGIATQLFREGNPVYLIRGLDSSLDEKAKNQNLTDDNHLVYISYGECTNPPYLIRAAEIVNKQTELLIKQSQLK
;
A
#
# COMPACT_ATOMS: atom_id res chain seq x y z
N MET A 1 -17.74 51.10 -11.86
CA MET A 1 -16.38 50.66 -11.45
C MET A 1 -16.42 49.92 -10.11
N VAL A 2 -17.10 50.47 -9.10
CA VAL A 2 -17.33 49.85 -7.77
C VAL A 2 -17.94 48.44 -7.82
N GLN A 3 -18.94 48.21 -8.67
CA GLN A 3 -19.59 46.89 -8.80
C GLN A 3 -18.63 45.79 -9.28
N LYS A 4 -17.64 46.13 -10.12
CA LYS A 4 -16.60 45.18 -10.56
C LYS A 4 -15.65 44.84 -9.42
N ILE A 5 -15.31 45.83 -8.59
CA ILE A 5 -14.44 45.64 -7.41
C ILE A 5 -15.11 44.72 -6.39
N ILE A 6 -16.41 44.93 -6.11
CA ILE A 6 -17.18 44.07 -5.20
C ILE A 6 -17.23 42.62 -5.72
N LEU A 7 -17.42 42.44 -7.03
CA LEU A 7 -17.44 41.11 -7.64
C LEU A 7 -16.08 40.41 -7.56
N THR A 8 -14.98 41.15 -7.77
CA THR A 8 -13.62 40.63 -7.63
C THR A 8 -13.30 40.24 -6.19
N ILE A 9 -13.75 41.04 -5.21
CA ILE A 9 -13.60 40.73 -3.79
C ILE A 9 -14.38 39.45 -3.42
N PHE A 10 -15.61 39.29 -3.92
CA PHE A 10 -16.42 38.10 -3.66
C PHE A 10 -15.77 36.82 -4.24
N LEU A 11 -15.14 36.92 -5.41
CA LEU A 11 -14.44 35.81 -6.06
C LEU A 11 -13.17 35.40 -5.30
N LEU A 12 -12.49 36.33 -4.63
CA LEU A 12 -11.31 36.04 -3.81
C LEU A 12 -11.66 35.26 -2.53
N PHE A 13 -12.83 35.47 -1.95
CA PHE A 13 -13.31 34.70 -0.79
C PHE A 13 -13.68 33.26 -1.12
N SER A 14 -14.04 32.94 -2.36
CA SER A 14 -14.32 31.57 -2.81
C SER A 14 -13.07 30.69 -2.90
N ILE A 15 -11.87 31.28 -2.85
CA ILE A 15 -10.59 30.57 -2.94
C ILE A 15 -10.12 30.10 -1.55
N SER A 16 -10.78 30.53 -0.47
CA SER A 16 -10.45 30.20 0.92
C SER A 16 -11.22 28.97 1.43
N VAL A 17 -11.31 27.90 0.62
CA VAL A 17 -11.69 26.59 1.16
C VAL A 17 -10.44 25.98 1.78
N GLU A 18 -10.27 26.14 3.09
CA GLU A 18 -9.26 25.39 3.84
C GLU A 18 -9.68 23.91 3.84
N SER A 19 -9.10 23.15 2.91
CA SER A 19 -9.02 21.70 3.04
C SER A 19 -7.87 21.40 3.99
N GLN A 20 -8.19 20.66 5.06
CA GLN A 20 -7.34 20.21 6.16
C GLN A 20 -7.39 21.12 7.39
N SER A 21 -8.19 20.68 8.37
CA SER A 21 -8.07 21.15 9.75
C SER A 21 -6.64 20.90 10.21
N ILE A 22 -5.96 21.97 10.61
CA ILE A 22 -4.68 21.92 11.32
C ILE A 22 -4.96 21.31 12.70
N LEU A 23 -5.11 19.99 12.76
CA LEU A 23 -4.83 19.23 13.97
C LEU A 23 -3.35 18.90 13.86
N ASP A 24 -2.54 19.38 14.80
CA ASP A 24 -1.09 19.21 14.88
C ASP A 24 -0.57 17.99 14.12
N THR A 25 -0.11 18.20 12.89
CA THR A 25 0.71 17.23 12.16
C THR A 25 2.11 17.26 12.72
N SER A 26 2.28 16.82 13.97
CA SER A 26 3.46 16.03 14.23
C SER A 26 3.40 14.86 13.25
N GLU A 27 4.46 14.63 12.48
CA GLU A 27 4.63 13.39 11.71
C GLU A 27 4.60 12.21 12.70
N GLU A 28 3.41 11.80 13.14
CA GLU A 28 3.25 10.58 13.90
C GLU A 28 3.58 9.45 12.93
N VAL A 29 4.74 8.84 13.14
CA VAL A 29 5.11 7.60 12.47
C VAL A 29 3.99 6.60 12.75
N ASP A 30 3.27 6.20 11.70
CA ASP A 30 2.21 5.20 11.83
C ASP A 30 2.83 3.87 12.26
N ASN A 31 2.65 3.55 13.53
CA ASN A 31 3.13 2.32 14.16
C ASN A 31 2.06 1.21 14.15
N SER A 32 1.00 1.35 13.35
CA SER A 32 -0.01 0.30 13.18
C SER A 32 0.62 -1.00 12.68
N ILE A 33 0.01 -2.13 13.02
CA ILE A 33 0.45 -3.44 12.49
C ILE A 33 0.40 -3.45 10.95
N GLY A 34 -0.58 -2.76 10.35
CA GLY A 34 -0.69 -2.63 8.90
C GLY A 34 0.52 -1.93 8.29
N ALA A 35 0.91 -0.76 8.82
CA ALA A 35 2.09 -0.02 8.37
C ALA A 35 3.40 -0.81 8.58
N GLN A 36 3.54 -1.48 9.72
CA GLN A 36 4.70 -2.34 10.00
C GLN A 36 4.82 -3.47 8.99
N LEU A 37 3.73 -4.21 8.70
CA LEU A 37 3.75 -5.31 7.75
C LEU A 37 3.89 -4.83 6.30
N TYR A 38 3.33 -3.66 5.95
CA TYR A 38 3.44 -3.10 4.60
C TYR A 38 4.88 -2.71 4.23
N THR A 39 5.64 -2.24 5.22
CA THR A 39 7.03 -1.81 5.08
C THR A 39 8.06 -2.86 5.49
N LYS A 40 7.65 -3.97 6.11
CA LYS A 40 8.54 -5.05 6.56
C LYS A 40 9.41 -5.57 5.43
N CYS A 41 10.73 -5.56 5.64
CA CYS A 41 11.72 -5.99 4.66
C CYS A 41 12.06 -7.48 4.83
N PHE A 42 11.82 -8.27 3.79
CA PHE A 42 12.16 -9.69 3.69
C PHE A 42 13.42 -9.87 2.83
N GLU A 43 14.60 -9.71 3.44
CA GLU A 43 15.90 -9.76 2.73
C GLU A 43 16.17 -11.13 2.06
N ASN A 44 15.50 -12.18 2.52
CA ASN A 44 15.60 -13.52 1.95
C ASN A 44 14.83 -13.68 0.61
N LEU A 45 13.99 -12.72 0.22
CA LEU A 45 13.23 -12.74 -1.03
C LEU A 45 13.92 -11.91 -2.11
N ASN A 46 15.10 -12.36 -2.50
CA ASN A 46 16.02 -11.67 -3.40
C ASN A 46 15.98 -12.16 -4.86
N GLN A 47 14.95 -12.93 -5.26
CA GLN A 47 14.87 -13.42 -6.64
C GLN A 47 14.85 -12.26 -7.65
N GLY A 48 15.69 -12.32 -8.69
CA GLY A 48 15.77 -11.28 -9.71
C GLY A 48 16.64 -10.06 -9.34
N ASP A 49 17.40 -10.10 -8.23
CA ASP A 49 18.34 -9.03 -7.88
C ASP A 49 19.39 -8.79 -8.97
N GLU A 50 19.80 -9.84 -9.68
CA GLU A 50 20.75 -9.77 -10.81
C GLU A 50 20.25 -8.87 -11.95
N LEU A 51 18.93 -8.68 -12.04
CA LEU A 51 18.32 -7.79 -13.00
C LEU A 51 18.52 -6.34 -12.58
N PHE A 52 18.35 -6.02 -11.29
CA PHE A 52 18.52 -4.66 -10.76
C PHE A 52 19.96 -4.17 -10.85
N GLU A 53 20.96 -5.06 -10.79
CA GLU A 53 22.37 -4.69 -10.98
C GLU A 53 22.64 -4.09 -12.37
N LYS A 54 21.83 -4.45 -13.37
CA LYS A 54 21.93 -3.95 -14.75
C LYS A 54 21.21 -2.61 -14.95
N HIS A 55 20.38 -2.19 -14.00
CA HIS A 55 19.64 -0.93 -14.04
C HIS A 55 20.19 0.05 -12.97
N PRO A 56 21.02 1.04 -13.34
CA PRO A 56 21.65 1.96 -12.38
C PRO A 56 20.68 2.66 -11.43
N ALA A 57 19.47 2.98 -11.89
CA ALA A 57 18.43 3.60 -11.08
C ALA A 57 17.87 2.69 -9.98
N LEU A 58 17.93 1.36 -10.16
CA LEU A 58 17.36 0.37 -9.25
C LEU A 58 18.40 -0.25 -8.33
N LYS A 59 19.68 -0.20 -8.71
CA LYS A 59 20.79 -0.83 -7.99
C LYS A 59 20.92 -0.44 -6.51
N SER A 60 20.53 0.78 -6.14
CA SER A 60 20.62 1.29 -4.77
C SER A 60 19.37 1.05 -3.93
N ILE A 61 18.29 0.55 -4.54
CA ILE A 61 17.00 0.40 -3.89
C ILE A 61 16.83 -1.05 -3.45
N LYS A 62 16.48 -1.26 -2.17
CA LYS A 62 16.10 -2.57 -1.66
C LYS A 62 14.62 -2.82 -1.91
N PHE A 63 14.31 -3.74 -2.83
CA PHE A 63 12.95 -4.20 -3.10
C PHE A 63 12.62 -5.43 -2.26
N CYS A 64 12.31 -5.22 -0.98
CA CYS A 64 12.12 -6.32 -0.01
C CYS A 64 10.81 -6.25 0.78
N SER A 65 9.98 -5.23 0.57
CA SER A 65 8.72 -5.01 1.28
C SER A 65 7.54 -4.98 0.32
N LEU A 66 6.30 -5.13 0.83
CA LEU A 66 5.11 -4.98 0.00
C LEU A 66 5.11 -3.61 -0.69
N PHE A 67 5.41 -2.55 0.06
CA PHE A 67 5.51 -1.19 -0.47
C PHE A 67 6.53 -1.07 -1.62
N SER A 68 7.79 -1.44 -1.36
CA SER A 68 8.86 -1.30 -2.36
C SER A 68 8.64 -2.21 -3.58
N CYS A 69 8.24 -3.46 -3.37
CA CYS A 69 7.98 -4.39 -4.47
C CYS A 69 6.75 -3.98 -5.31
N SER A 70 5.77 -3.30 -4.72
CA SER A 70 4.64 -2.74 -5.48
C SER A 70 5.12 -1.71 -6.51
N TYR A 71 6.14 -0.91 -6.17
CA TYR A 71 6.70 0.08 -7.08
C TYR A 71 7.32 -0.53 -8.35
N LEU A 72 7.82 -1.76 -8.29
CA LEU A 72 8.35 -2.46 -9.47
C LEU A 72 7.30 -2.64 -10.57
N LEU A 73 6.02 -2.69 -10.21
CA LEU A 73 4.91 -2.80 -11.16
C LEU A 73 4.61 -1.48 -11.89
N SER A 74 5.24 -0.37 -11.49
CA SER A 74 5.13 0.92 -12.18
C SER A 74 6.08 1.08 -13.35
N LEU A 75 7.09 0.21 -13.44
CA LEU A 75 8.15 0.27 -14.46
C LEU A 75 7.68 -0.34 -15.77
N GLU A 76 8.21 0.13 -16.90
CA GLU A 76 7.76 -0.31 -18.23
C GLU A 76 8.28 -1.71 -18.59
N GLU A 77 9.43 -2.10 -18.04
CA GLU A 77 10.09 -3.36 -18.36
C GLU A 77 9.35 -4.56 -17.76
N GLU A 78 8.81 -5.42 -18.62
CA GLU A 78 8.02 -6.60 -18.22
C GLU A 78 8.81 -7.56 -17.31
N GLU A 79 10.11 -7.73 -17.55
CA GLU A 79 10.96 -8.55 -16.69
C GLU A 79 11.04 -8.01 -15.26
N ILE A 80 11.09 -6.68 -15.10
CA ILE A 80 11.09 -6.04 -13.78
C ILE A 80 9.73 -6.21 -13.09
N GLN A 81 8.64 -6.01 -13.85
CA GLN A 81 7.30 -6.23 -13.32
C GLN A 81 7.13 -7.67 -12.83
N LEU A 82 7.57 -8.66 -13.60
CA LEU A 82 7.51 -10.08 -13.24
C LEU A 82 8.30 -10.40 -11.97
N VAL A 83 9.46 -9.78 -11.76
CA VAL A 83 10.20 -9.88 -10.50
C VAL A 83 9.38 -9.29 -9.35
N GLY A 84 8.77 -8.13 -9.55
CA GLY A 84 7.85 -7.51 -8.60
C GLY A 84 6.71 -8.44 -8.19
N GLU A 85 6.02 -9.04 -9.16
CA GLU A 85 4.91 -9.98 -8.87
C GLU A 85 5.38 -11.19 -8.05
N LYS A 86 6.51 -11.80 -8.45
CA LYS A 86 7.07 -12.94 -7.71
C LYS A 86 7.44 -12.56 -6.29
N ARG A 87 8.00 -11.36 -6.07
CA ARG A 87 8.34 -10.88 -4.72
C ARG A 87 7.10 -10.62 -3.89
N LEU A 88 6.07 -9.99 -4.45
CA LEU A 88 4.79 -9.79 -3.76
C LEU A 88 4.15 -11.12 -3.34
N ILE A 89 4.14 -12.12 -4.23
CA ILE A 89 3.66 -13.48 -3.91
C ILE A 89 4.50 -14.11 -2.79
N GLY A 90 5.83 -14.01 -2.87
CA GLY A 90 6.75 -14.53 -1.86
C GLY A 90 6.52 -13.88 -0.49
N ILE A 91 6.36 -12.56 -0.45
CA ILE A 91 6.13 -11.80 0.77
C ILE A 91 4.79 -12.17 1.38
N ALA A 92 3.70 -12.18 0.59
CA ALA A 92 2.38 -12.61 1.06
C ALA A 92 2.41 -14.03 1.63
N THR A 93 3.17 -14.93 1.01
CA THR A 93 3.37 -16.30 1.49
C THR A 93 4.13 -16.34 2.82
N GLN A 94 5.18 -15.54 2.95
CA GLN A 94 5.98 -15.49 4.18
C GLN A 94 5.18 -14.88 5.34
N LEU A 95 4.44 -13.81 5.08
CA LEU A 95 3.52 -13.19 6.03
C LEU A 95 2.46 -14.18 6.54
N PHE A 96 1.83 -14.94 5.63
CA PHE A 96 0.90 -16.02 6.00
C PHE A 96 1.55 -17.07 6.90
N ARG A 97 2.76 -17.54 6.55
CA ARG A 97 3.50 -18.54 7.35
C ARG A 97 3.88 -18.05 8.74
N GLU A 98 4.11 -16.75 8.88
CA GLU A 98 4.39 -16.08 10.15
C GLU A 98 3.12 -15.82 10.98
N GLY A 99 1.95 -16.26 10.50
CA GLY A 99 0.67 -16.06 11.19
C GLY A 99 0.07 -14.66 11.01
N ASN A 100 0.59 -13.88 10.06
CA ASN A 100 0.11 -12.53 9.76
C ASN A 100 -0.35 -12.43 8.30
N PRO A 101 -1.36 -13.19 7.86
CA PRO A 101 -1.91 -13.02 6.52
C PRO A 101 -2.36 -11.56 6.32
N VAL A 102 -2.18 -11.02 5.12
CA VAL A 102 -2.48 -9.60 4.83
C VAL A 102 -3.49 -9.43 3.71
N TYR A 103 -4.35 -8.41 3.84
CA TYR A 103 -5.32 -8.00 2.83
C TYR A 103 -5.25 -6.50 2.56
N LEU A 104 -4.86 -6.12 1.36
CA LEU A 104 -4.73 -4.73 0.92
C LEU A 104 -6.10 -4.17 0.49
N ILE A 105 -6.51 -3.08 1.12
CA ILE A 105 -7.78 -2.38 0.87
C ILE A 105 -7.54 -0.94 0.41
N ARG A 106 -8.51 -0.40 -0.34
CA ARG A 106 -8.52 0.98 -0.84
C ARG A 106 -9.93 1.54 -0.82
N GLY A 107 -10.05 2.86 -0.80
CA GLY A 107 -11.33 3.57 -0.84
C GLY A 107 -11.43 4.65 0.23
N LEU A 108 -12.43 5.54 0.11
CA LEU A 108 -12.55 6.75 0.92
C LEU A 108 -12.44 6.48 2.43
N ASP A 109 -13.00 5.36 2.88
CA ASP A 109 -13.04 4.97 4.29
C ASP A 109 -12.04 3.84 4.62
N SER A 110 -11.09 3.51 3.72
CA SER A 110 -10.25 2.33 3.91
C SER A 110 -9.34 2.41 5.13
N SER A 111 -8.90 3.60 5.55
CA SER A 111 -8.17 3.77 6.82
C SER A 111 -9.04 3.51 8.05
N LEU A 112 -10.32 3.91 8.00
CA LEU A 112 -11.27 3.65 9.09
C LEU A 112 -11.63 2.16 9.15
N ASP A 113 -11.88 1.56 8.00
CA ASP A 113 -12.15 0.13 7.87
C ASP A 113 -10.96 -0.72 8.33
N GLU A 114 -9.74 -0.34 7.95
CA GLU A 114 -8.51 -0.98 8.42
C GLU A 114 -8.45 -0.97 9.94
N LYS A 115 -8.58 0.22 10.55
CA LYS A 115 -8.52 0.38 12.01
C LYS A 115 -9.59 -0.46 12.70
N ALA A 116 -10.82 -0.45 12.18
CA ALA A 116 -11.91 -1.22 12.76
C ALA A 116 -11.66 -2.74 12.70
N LYS A 117 -11.21 -3.25 11.56
CA LYS A 117 -10.97 -4.69 11.36
C LYS A 117 -9.72 -5.19 12.11
N ASN A 118 -8.68 -4.37 12.21
CA ASN A 118 -7.46 -4.75 12.91
C ASN A 118 -7.56 -4.66 14.45
N GLN A 119 -8.67 -4.15 15.01
CA GLN A 119 -8.88 -4.12 16.47
C GLN A 119 -9.01 -5.52 17.10
N ASN A 120 -9.53 -6.48 16.34
CA ASN A 120 -9.71 -7.85 16.82
C ASN A 120 -9.20 -8.86 15.80
N LEU A 121 -7.91 -9.21 15.85
CA LEU A 121 -7.33 -10.17 14.90
C LEU A 121 -7.72 -11.64 15.19
N THR A 122 -8.52 -11.91 16.23
CA THR A 122 -8.82 -13.29 16.65
C THR A 122 -9.98 -13.94 15.93
N ASP A 123 -10.80 -13.18 15.18
CA ASP A 123 -11.98 -13.69 14.47
C ASP A 123 -11.71 -14.10 13.01
N ASP A 124 -10.80 -13.41 12.30
CA ASP A 124 -10.59 -13.54 10.85
C ASP A 124 -9.27 -14.25 10.46
N ASN A 125 -8.94 -15.41 11.03
CA ASN A 125 -7.68 -16.13 10.75
C ASN A 125 -6.42 -15.27 10.98
N HIS A 126 -6.46 -14.26 11.85
CA HIS A 126 -5.39 -13.27 12.04
C HIS A 126 -5.08 -12.43 10.79
N LEU A 127 -6.08 -12.23 9.91
CA LEU A 127 -5.97 -11.39 8.73
C LEU A 127 -5.78 -9.92 9.12
N VAL A 128 -4.65 -9.36 8.69
CA VAL A 128 -4.32 -7.94 8.87
C VAL A 128 -4.73 -7.18 7.61
N TYR A 129 -5.66 -6.23 7.78
CA TYR A 129 -6.02 -5.30 6.73
C TYR A 129 -4.97 -4.20 6.60
N ILE A 130 -4.68 -3.75 5.39
CA ILE A 130 -3.73 -2.67 5.12
C ILE A 130 -4.38 -1.70 4.13
N SER A 131 -4.63 -0.47 4.55
CA SER A 131 -5.06 0.60 3.65
C SER A 131 -3.86 1.12 2.85
N TYR A 132 -3.88 0.99 1.52
CA TYR A 132 -2.80 1.49 0.66
C TYR A 132 -3.15 2.78 -0.11
N GLY A 133 -4.37 3.30 0.06
CA GLY A 133 -4.76 4.60 -0.47
C GLY A 133 -6.26 4.84 -0.52
N GLU A 134 -6.67 6.07 -0.22
CA GLU A 134 -8.07 6.43 0.07
C GLU A 134 -8.87 6.82 -1.19
N CYS A 135 -8.38 7.80 -1.97
CA CYS A 135 -9.20 8.40 -3.04
C CYS A 135 -8.89 7.86 -4.43
N THR A 136 -7.68 8.11 -4.93
CA THR A 136 -7.22 7.68 -6.25
C THR A 136 -5.97 6.87 -6.09
N ASN A 137 -5.94 5.69 -6.69
CA ASN A 137 -4.82 4.77 -6.60
C ASN A 137 -4.21 4.56 -7.99
N PRO A 138 -2.89 4.71 -8.14
CA PRO A 138 -2.20 4.34 -9.37
C PRO A 138 -2.49 2.89 -9.78
N PRO A 139 -2.57 2.58 -11.10
CA PRO A 139 -2.84 1.23 -11.57
C PRO A 139 -1.89 0.16 -11.02
N TYR A 140 -0.61 0.51 -10.82
CA TYR A 140 0.38 -0.42 -10.29
C TYR A 140 0.11 -0.83 -8.84
N LEU A 141 -0.42 0.07 -7.99
CA LEU A 141 -0.80 -0.26 -6.61
C LEU A 141 -2.04 -1.16 -6.57
N ILE A 142 -2.99 -0.92 -7.47
CA ILE A 142 -4.19 -1.77 -7.61
C ILE A 142 -3.77 -3.19 -7.98
N ARG A 143 -2.90 -3.33 -9.00
CA ARG A 143 -2.35 -4.63 -9.41
C ARG A 143 -1.57 -5.31 -8.29
N ALA A 144 -0.76 -4.56 -7.55
CA ALA A 144 -0.03 -5.11 -6.40
C ALA A 144 -0.98 -5.68 -5.34
N ALA A 145 -2.03 -4.94 -5.00
CA ALA A 145 -3.06 -5.38 -4.06
C ALA A 145 -3.79 -6.64 -4.54
N GLU A 146 -4.14 -6.71 -5.83
CA GLU A 146 -4.78 -7.90 -6.41
C GLU A 146 -3.89 -9.14 -6.30
N ILE A 147 -2.59 -9.02 -6.59
CA ILE A 147 -1.62 -10.12 -6.49
C ILE A 147 -1.52 -10.63 -5.04
N VAL A 148 -1.32 -9.71 -4.10
CA VAL A 148 -1.19 -10.04 -2.68
C VAL A 148 -2.47 -10.67 -2.14
N ASN A 149 -3.62 -10.04 -2.38
CA ASN A 149 -4.91 -10.53 -1.88
C ASN A 149 -5.24 -11.91 -2.45
N LYS A 150 -5.03 -12.11 -3.76
CA LYS A 150 -5.24 -13.41 -4.40
C LYS A 150 -4.36 -14.51 -3.79
N GLN A 151 -3.09 -14.20 -3.52
CA GLN A 151 -2.18 -15.16 -2.89
C GLN A 151 -2.60 -15.46 -1.45
N THR A 152 -2.92 -14.43 -0.66
CA THR A 152 -3.39 -14.61 0.72
C THR A 152 -4.65 -15.46 0.77
N GLU A 153 -5.66 -15.15 -0.06
CA GLU A 153 -6.91 -15.91 -0.13
C GLU A 153 -6.68 -17.38 -0.51
N LEU A 154 -5.78 -17.63 -1.46
CA LEU A 154 -5.42 -18.98 -1.87
C LEU A 154 -4.81 -19.77 -0.72
N LEU A 155 -3.91 -19.16 0.06
CA LEU A 155 -3.27 -19.80 1.22
C LEU A 155 -4.27 -20.07 2.35
N ILE A 156 -5.17 -19.11 2.64
CA ILE A 156 -6.24 -19.29 3.62
C ILE A 156 -7.12 -20.48 3.22
N LYS A 157 -7.61 -20.51 1.97
CA LYS A 157 -8.44 -21.62 1.46
C LYS A 157 -7.72 -22.97 1.56
N GLN A 158 -6.43 -23.01 1.22
CA GLN A 158 -5.63 -24.24 1.32
C GLN A 158 -5.42 -24.71 2.76
N SER A 159 -5.32 -23.79 3.73
CA SER A 159 -5.15 -24.14 5.14
C SER A 159 -6.42 -24.74 5.75
N GLN A 160 -7.60 -24.36 5.26
CA GLN A 160 -8.90 -24.88 5.72
C GLN A 160 -9.22 -26.29 5.19
N LEU A 161 -8.52 -26.73 4.15
CA LEU A 161 -8.67 -28.08 3.56
C LEU A 161 -7.78 -29.13 4.23
N LYS A 162 -6.92 -28.73 5.18
CA LYS A 162 -6.03 -29.62 5.93
C LYS A 162 -6.61 -29.92 7.30
#